data_AF-A0A7J3YQL0-F1
#
_entry.id   AF-A0A7J3YQL0-F1
#
_cell.length_a   1.000
_cell.length_b   1.000
_cell.length_c   1.000
_cell.angle_alpha   90.00
_cell.angle_beta   90.00
_cell.angle_gamma   90.00
#
_symmetry.space_group_name_H-M   'P 1'
#
loop_
_entity.id
_entity.type
_entity.pdbx_description
1 polymer ?
#
loop_
_entity_poly.entity_id
_entity_poly.type
_entity_poly.pdbx_seq_one_letter_code
_entity_poly.pdbx_strand_id
1 'polypeptide(L)'
;MRSPNPVNHSMIKYLSIGGVTKYRGCYSLIQSRNPTTEVVNETAEKASKLVKEELDKVFKRSRYYAYILKAISLDINTWSGVKRAVEAWLGRPLQNAQITRLIETLVELSIVEKRDGYYVISDPLIAEYSRSL
;
A
#
# COMPACT_ATOMS: atom_id res chain seq x y z
N MET A 1 -7.46 21.70 -8.30
CA MET A 1 -6.23 21.18 -8.93
C MET A 1 -5.69 20.05 -8.05
N ARG A 2 -5.84 18.79 -8.46
CA ARG A 2 -5.22 17.65 -7.77
C ARG A 2 -3.82 17.50 -8.37
N SER A 3 -2.79 17.60 -7.54
CA SER A 3 -1.40 17.43 -7.97
C SER A 3 -1.22 16.05 -8.62
N PRO A 4 -0.42 15.89 -9.68
CA PRO A 4 -0.07 14.57 -10.20
C PRO A 4 0.68 13.83 -9.10
N ASN A 5 0.11 12.72 -8.64
CA ASN A 5 0.72 11.85 -7.65
C ASN A 5 2.04 11.30 -8.26
N PRO A 6 3.21 11.34 -7.58
CA PRO A 6 4.54 11.07 -8.16
C PRO A 6 4.82 9.60 -8.56
N VAL A 7 3.78 8.83 -8.84
CA VAL A 7 3.79 7.36 -8.94
C VAL A 7 4.47 6.83 -10.24
N ASN A 8 4.91 7.70 -11.14
CA ASN A 8 5.09 7.38 -12.56
C ASN A 8 6.28 6.49 -12.96
N HIS A 9 7.42 6.51 -12.27
CA HIS A 9 8.58 5.68 -12.67
C HIS A 9 8.69 4.37 -11.87
N SER A 10 8.35 4.43 -10.58
CA SER A 10 8.38 3.28 -9.67
C SER A 10 7.38 2.21 -10.12
N MET A 11 6.15 2.60 -10.50
CA MET A 11 5.10 1.65 -10.92
C MET A 11 5.44 0.85 -12.17
N ILE A 12 6.08 1.46 -13.18
CA ILE A 12 6.47 0.78 -14.42
C ILE A 12 7.44 -0.36 -14.11
N LYS A 13 8.38 -0.13 -13.19
CA LYS A 13 9.34 -1.13 -12.73
C LYS A 13 8.67 -2.25 -11.92
N TYR A 14 7.70 -1.93 -11.06
CA TYR A 14 7.01 -2.92 -10.23
C TYR A 14 6.07 -3.83 -11.02
N LEU A 15 5.38 -3.28 -12.03
CA LEU A 15 4.56 -4.08 -12.95
C LEU A 15 5.42 -5.06 -13.78
N SER A 16 6.71 -4.77 -13.97
CA SER A 16 7.65 -5.62 -14.73
C SER A 16 8.32 -6.74 -13.92
N ILE A 17 8.33 -6.68 -12.57
CA ILE A 17 9.18 -7.56 -11.74
C ILE A 17 8.38 -8.51 -10.82
N GLY A 18 7.14 -8.21 -10.42
CA GLY A 18 6.43 -8.99 -9.41
C GLY A 18 5.04 -9.45 -9.85
N GLY A 19 4.82 -10.76 -9.94
CA GLY A 19 3.57 -11.35 -10.39
C GLY A 19 2.38 -11.07 -9.47
N VAL A 20 1.29 -10.55 -10.05
CA VAL A 20 -0.08 -10.85 -9.62
C VAL A 20 -0.95 -10.82 -10.89
N THR A 21 -1.74 -11.87 -11.11
CA THR A 21 -2.78 -11.95 -12.16
C THR A 21 -3.79 -10.78 -12.12
N LYS A 22 -3.86 -10.05 -11.01
CA LYS A 22 -4.79 -8.96 -10.70
C LYS A 22 -4.58 -7.68 -11.51
N TYR A 23 -3.33 -7.31 -11.80
CA TYR A 23 -2.98 -6.08 -12.56
C TYR A 23 -2.46 -6.37 -13.97
N ARG A 24 -2.59 -7.62 -14.43
CA ARG A 24 -2.06 -8.10 -15.72
C ARG A 24 -2.54 -7.27 -16.93
N GLY A 25 -3.78 -6.77 -16.87
CA GLY A 25 -4.34 -5.88 -17.90
C GLY A 25 -3.70 -4.49 -17.95
N CYS A 26 -3.20 -3.99 -16.82
CA CYS A 26 -2.41 -2.75 -16.76
C CYS A 26 -1.00 -2.99 -17.33
N TYR A 27 -0.41 -4.15 -17.04
CA TYR A 27 0.92 -4.51 -17.54
C TYR A 27 0.97 -4.70 -19.07
N SER A 28 -0.06 -5.30 -19.67
CA SER A 28 -0.13 -5.47 -21.14
C SER A 28 -0.15 -4.16 -21.92
N LEU A 29 -0.64 -3.07 -21.32
CA LEU A 29 -0.68 -1.74 -21.95
C LEU A 29 0.70 -1.07 -21.97
N ILE A 30 1.50 -1.30 -20.93
CA ILE A 30 2.85 -0.73 -20.78
C ILE A 30 3.89 -1.48 -21.64
N GLN A 31 3.69 -2.78 -21.90
CA GLN A 31 4.57 -3.59 -22.75
C GLN A 31 4.51 -3.25 -24.26
N SER A 32 3.70 -2.26 -24.66
CA SER A 32 3.78 -1.74 -26.02
C SER A 32 5.20 -1.23 -26.29
N ARG A 33 5.74 -1.43 -27.49
CA ARG A 33 7.13 -1.13 -27.84
C ARG A 33 7.53 0.35 -27.67
N ASN A 34 6.55 1.24 -27.43
CA ASN A 34 6.72 2.66 -27.12
C ASN A 34 5.50 3.16 -26.32
N PRO A 35 5.45 2.99 -24.99
CA PRO A 35 4.33 3.47 -24.20
C PRO A 35 4.41 5.00 -24.11
N THR A 36 3.39 5.67 -24.64
CA THR A 36 3.23 7.13 -24.49
C THR A 36 3.05 7.48 -23.01
N THR A 37 3.50 8.67 -22.60
CA THR A 37 3.25 9.23 -21.26
C THR A 37 1.78 9.19 -20.85
N GLU A 38 0.87 9.36 -21.80
CA GLU A 38 -0.57 9.27 -21.60
C GLU A 38 -1.03 7.84 -21.22
N VAL A 39 -0.53 6.82 -21.92
CA VAL A 39 -0.84 5.40 -21.63
C VAL A 39 -0.30 4.99 -20.26
N VAL A 40 0.89 5.47 -19.90
CA VAL A 40 1.47 5.27 -18.57
C VAL A 40 0.60 5.90 -17.49
N ASN A 41 0.20 7.17 -17.67
CA ASN A 41 -0.64 7.89 -16.71
C ASN A 41 -2.02 7.24 -16.55
N GLU A 42 -2.67 6.85 -17.65
CA GLU A 42 -3.99 6.20 -17.60
C GLU A 42 -3.91 4.84 -16.87
N THR A 43 -2.85 4.08 -17.14
CA THR A 43 -2.60 2.80 -16.49
C THR A 43 -2.30 2.97 -14.99
N ALA A 44 -1.50 3.98 -14.65
CA ALA A 44 -1.21 4.40 -13.29
C ALA A 44 -2.47 4.75 -12.49
N GLU A 45 -3.36 5.53 -13.10
CA GLU A 45 -4.65 5.92 -12.49
C GLU A 45 -5.56 4.70 -12.29
N LYS A 46 -5.67 3.82 -13.29
CA LYS A 46 -6.44 2.57 -13.19
C LYS A 46 -5.93 1.66 -12.08
N ALA A 47 -4.62 1.45 -12.01
CA ALA A 47 -3.99 0.65 -10.96
C ALA A 47 -4.23 1.27 -9.56
N SER A 48 -4.04 2.58 -9.43
CA SER A 48 -4.28 3.31 -8.18
C SER A 48 -5.74 3.22 -7.72
N LYS A 49 -6.69 3.31 -8.66
CA LYS A 49 -8.12 3.18 -8.37
C LYS A 49 -8.45 1.78 -7.86
N LEU A 50 -7.92 0.73 -8.49
CA LEU A 50 -8.11 -0.66 -8.04
C LEU A 50 -7.56 -0.86 -6.63
N VAL A 51 -6.32 -0.44 -6.36
CA VAL A 51 -5.72 -0.52 -5.01
C VAL A 51 -6.60 0.19 -3.99
N LYS A 52 -7.06 1.39 -4.31
CA LYS A 52 -7.94 2.17 -3.44
C LYS A 52 -9.24 1.43 -3.15
N GLU A 53 -9.90 0.85 -4.14
CA GLU A 53 -11.17 0.12 -3.96
C GLU A 53 -11.01 -1.10 -3.04
N GLU A 54 -9.85 -1.75 -3.06
CA GLU A 54 -9.55 -2.87 -2.19
C GLU A 54 -9.26 -2.43 -0.76
N LEU A 55 -8.42 -1.41 -0.60
CA LEU A 55 -8.08 -0.86 0.71
C LEU A 55 -9.28 -0.17 1.36
N ASP A 56 -10.17 0.46 0.59
CA ASP A 56 -11.41 1.05 1.11
C ASP A 56 -12.29 0.00 1.80
N LYS A 57 -12.31 -1.26 1.34
CA LYS A 57 -13.04 -2.35 2.03
C LYS A 57 -12.46 -2.64 3.42
N VAL A 58 -11.15 -2.56 3.56
CA VAL A 58 -10.45 -2.73 4.84
C VAL A 58 -10.63 -1.49 5.73
N PHE A 59 -10.46 -0.29 5.17
CA PHE A 59 -10.56 0.97 5.89
C PHE A 59 -11.98 1.28 6.38
N LYS A 60 -13.01 0.79 5.68
CA LYS A 60 -14.40 0.83 6.15
C LYS A 60 -14.61 0.06 7.46
N ARG A 61 -13.86 -1.02 7.69
CA ARG A 61 -13.91 -1.76 8.97
C ARG A 61 -13.23 -0.97 10.08
N SER A 62 -12.10 -0.33 9.78
CA SER A 62 -11.44 0.57 10.71
C SER A 62 -10.40 1.47 10.02
N ARG A 63 -10.39 2.76 10.38
CA ARG A 63 -9.35 3.69 9.94
C ARG A 63 -7.95 3.36 10.50
N TYR A 64 -7.84 2.54 11.54
CA TYR A 64 -6.54 2.17 12.10
C TYR A 64 -5.66 1.38 11.12
N TYR A 65 -6.26 0.62 10.21
CA TYR A 65 -5.52 -0.09 9.18
C TYR A 65 -4.75 0.87 8.26
N ALA A 66 -5.34 2.02 7.92
CA ALA A 66 -4.68 3.04 7.10
C ALA A 66 -3.43 3.60 7.80
N TYR A 67 -3.51 3.89 9.10
CA TYR A 67 -2.36 4.33 9.88
C TYR A 67 -1.27 3.26 9.96
N ILE A 68 -1.63 1.99 10.18
CA ILE A 68 -0.63 0.91 10.23
C ILE A 68 0.09 0.76 8.88
N LEU A 69 -0.65 0.73 7.77
CA LEU A 69 -0.05 0.64 6.44
C LEU A 69 0.82 1.85 6.11
N LYS A 70 0.40 3.06 6.51
CA LYS A 70 1.21 4.28 6.39
C LYS A 70 2.50 4.21 7.19
N ALA A 71 2.47 3.65 8.41
CA ALA A 71 3.70 3.49 9.21
C ALA A 71 4.68 2.52 8.51
N ILE A 72 4.18 1.36 8.08
CA ILE A 72 5.01 0.35 7.43
C ILE A 72 5.58 0.87 6.10
N SER A 73 4.82 1.64 5.32
CA SER A 73 5.28 2.20 4.05
C SER A 73 6.36 3.28 4.18
N LEU A 74 6.49 3.86 5.37
CA LEU A 74 7.52 4.81 5.78
C LEU A 74 8.71 4.13 6.50
N ASP A 75 8.87 2.82 6.32
CA ASP A 75 9.91 1.99 6.95
C ASP A 75 9.82 1.93 8.49
N ILE A 76 8.71 2.37 9.08
CA ILE A 76 8.39 2.16 10.49
C ILE A 76 7.72 0.79 10.61
N ASN A 77 8.53 -0.26 10.54
CA ASN A 77 8.09 -1.64 10.30
C ASN A 77 8.31 -2.60 11.48
N THR A 78 8.72 -2.09 12.65
CA THR A 78 8.73 -2.87 13.90
C THR A 78 7.41 -2.69 14.63
N TRP A 79 6.99 -3.68 15.42
CA TRP A 79 5.74 -3.59 16.20
C TRP A 79 5.70 -2.34 17.11
N SER A 80 6.79 -2.06 17.82
CA SER A 80 6.90 -0.91 18.72
C SER A 80 6.94 0.42 17.97
N GLY A 81 7.59 0.46 16.80
CA GLY A 81 7.60 1.61 15.92
C GLY A 81 6.21 1.93 15.38
N VAL A 82 5.52 0.91 14.82
CA VAL A 82 4.16 1.04 14.29
C VAL A 82 3.22 1.57 15.38
N LYS A 83 3.24 0.96 16.57
CA LYS A 83 2.42 1.41 17.70
C LYS A 83 2.65 2.90 18.00
N ARG A 84 3.92 3.30 18.16
CA ARG A 84 4.29 4.67 18.50
C ARG A 84 3.83 5.67 17.44
N ALA A 85 4.01 5.35 16.15
CA ALA A 85 3.57 6.20 15.05
C ALA A 85 2.05 6.37 15.02
N VAL A 86 1.31 5.26 15.16
CA VAL A 86 -0.16 5.26 15.16
C VAL A 86 -0.71 6.04 16.36
N GLU A 87 -0.15 5.86 17.55
CA GLU A 87 -0.56 6.61 18.76
C GLU A 87 -0.30 8.12 18.59
N ALA A 88 0.85 8.49 18.01
CA ALA A 88 1.19 9.88 17.72
C ALA A 88 0.19 10.53 16.75
N TRP A 89 -0.19 9.84 15.67
CA TRP A 89 -1.17 10.36 14.71
C TRP A 89 -2.60 10.40 15.25
N LEU A 90 -2.96 9.47 16.13
CA LEU A 90 -4.27 9.46 16.77
C LEU A 90 -4.40 10.44 17.95
N GLY A 91 -3.28 10.92 18.50
CA GLY A 91 -3.25 11.77 19.69
C GLY A 91 -3.69 11.05 20.97
N ARG A 92 -3.69 9.70 20.97
CA ARG A 92 -4.09 8.89 22.14
C ARG A 92 -3.40 7.52 22.16
N PRO A 93 -3.23 6.92 23.34
CA PRO A 93 -2.66 5.59 23.46
C PRO A 93 -3.60 4.52 22.90
N LEU A 94 -3.01 3.43 22.41
CA LEU A 94 -3.66 2.21 21.98
C LEU A 94 -3.20 1.04 22.82
N GLN A 95 -4.13 0.13 23.12
CA GLN A 95 -3.79 -1.09 23.83
C GLN A 95 -2.89 -1.99 22.96
N ASN A 96 -1.92 -2.64 23.58
CA ASN A 96 -1.00 -3.56 22.89
C ASN A 96 -1.78 -4.63 22.11
N ALA A 97 -2.79 -5.25 22.74
CA ALA A 97 -3.64 -6.25 22.10
C ALA A 97 -4.39 -5.72 20.88
N GLN A 98 -4.78 -4.45 20.87
CA GLN A 98 -5.45 -3.83 19.73
C GLN A 98 -4.50 -3.69 18.53
N ILE A 99 -3.27 -3.20 18.75
CA ILE A 99 -2.26 -3.09 17.68
C ILE A 99 -1.95 -4.47 17.10
N THR A 100 -1.71 -5.46 17.97
CA THR A 100 -1.40 -6.83 17.54
C THR A 100 -2.51 -7.39 16.65
N ARG A 101 -3.77 -7.32 17.09
CA ARG A 101 -4.93 -7.80 16.30
C ARG A 101 -5.06 -7.12 14.94
N LEU A 102 -4.83 -5.80 14.89
CA LEU A 102 -4.92 -5.06 13.64
C LEU A 102 -3.83 -5.49 12.65
N ILE A 103 -2.59 -5.67 13.11
CA ILE A 103 -1.49 -6.13 12.26
C ILE A 103 -1.73 -7.58 11.81
N GLU A 104 -2.14 -8.46 12.73
CA GLU A 104 -2.46 -9.86 12.41
C GLU A 104 -3.56 -9.97 11.36
N THR A 105 -4.62 -9.16 11.46
CA THR A 105 -5.67 -9.11 10.43
C THR A 105 -5.10 -8.72 9.06
N LEU A 106 -4.17 -7.76 8.98
CA LEU A 106 -3.52 -7.40 7.71
C LEU A 106 -2.63 -8.52 7.17
N VAL A 107 -2.03 -9.32 8.06
CA VAL A 107 -1.24 -10.49 7.70
C VAL A 107 -2.13 -11.62 7.16
N GLU A 108 -3.24 -11.91 7.82
CA GLU A 108 -4.24 -12.88 7.37
C GLU A 108 -4.83 -12.53 6.00
N LEU A 109 -5.03 -11.23 5.75
CA LEU A 109 -5.47 -10.71 4.46
C LEU A 109 -4.36 -10.72 3.38
N SER A 110 -3.14 -11.16 3.72
CA SER A 110 -1.96 -11.14 2.84
C SER A 110 -1.58 -9.74 2.33
N ILE A 111 -2.02 -8.68 3.01
CA ILE A 111 -1.67 -7.28 2.71
C ILE A 111 -0.30 -6.93 3.29
N VAL A 112 0.00 -7.50 4.45
CA VAL A 112 1.28 -7.36 5.15
C VAL A 112 1.87 -8.76 5.34
N GLU A 113 3.18 -8.87 5.27
CA GLU A 113 3.94 -10.06 5.64
C GLU A 113 4.81 -9.76 6.85
N LYS A 114 5.06 -10.78 7.67
CA LYS A 114 6.02 -10.71 8.75
C LYS A 114 7.31 -11.41 8.32
N ARG A 115 8.43 -10.68 8.28
CA ARG A 115 9.76 -11.18 7.88
C ARG A 115 10.78 -10.77 8.92
N ASP A 116 11.45 -11.74 9.55
CA ASP A 116 12.55 -11.52 10.51
C ASP A 116 12.26 -10.49 11.62
N GLY A 117 11.00 -10.45 12.11
CA GLY A 117 10.58 -9.52 13.16
C GLY A 117 10.10 -8.15 12.66
N TYR A 118 10.13 -7.92 11.35
CA TYR A 118 9.63 -6.73 10.67
C TYR A 118 8.35 -7.02 9.90
N TYR A 119 7.59 -5.97 9.61
CA TYR A 119 6.38 -6.03 8.79
C TYR A 119 6.64 -5.39 7.43
N VAL A 120 6.26 -6.05 6.35
CA VAL A 120 6.48 -5.58 4.98
C VAL A 120 5.15 -5.63 4.24
N ILE A 121 4.80 -4.59 3.49
CA ILE A 121 3.61 -4.64 2.63
C ILE A 121 3.91 -5.56 1.45
N SER A 122 3.07 -6.58 1.24
CA SER A 122 3.30 -7.63 0.25
C SER A 122 3.25 -7.11 -1.19
N ASP A 123 2.36 -6.14 -1.45
CA ASP A 123 2.16 -5.55 -2.77
C ASP A 123 2.82 -4.15 -2.85
N PRO A 124 3.80 -3.94 -3.74
CA PRO A 124 4.45 -2.64 -3.92
C PRO A 124 3.50 -1.48 -4.27
N LEU A 125 2.40 -1.74 -4.99
CA LEU A 125 1.40 -0.73 -5.30
C LEU A 125 0.64 -0.29 -4.05
N ILE A 126 0.31 -1.24 -3.17
CA ILE A 126 -0.28 -0.94 -1.85
C ILE A 126 0.72 -0.13 -1.02
N ALA A 127 2.00 -0.50 -1.04
CA ALA A 127 3.05 0.20 -0.30
C ALA A 127 3.14 1.67 -0.73
N GLU A 128 3.21 1.91 -2.05
CA GLU A 128 3.32 3.25 -2.61
C GLU A 128 2.06 4.07 -2.35
N TYR A 129 0.88 3.50 -2.56
CA TYR A 129 -0.38 4.16 -2.22
C TYR A 129 -0.44 4.54 -0.73
N SER A 130 0.00 3.64 0.15
CA SER A 130 -0.03 3.83 1.60
C SER A 130 0.91 4.95 2.09
N ARG A 131 1.97 5.28 1.35
CA ARG A 131 2.82 6.45 1.66
C ARG A 131 2.08 7.78 1.52
N SER A 132 1.07 7.82 0.65
CA SER A 132 0.30 9.03 0.33
C SER A 132 -0.94 9.26 1.22
N LEU A 133 -1.19 8.36 2.19
CA LEU A 133 -2.34 8.42 3.12
C LEU A 133 -2.22 9.53 4.16
#